data_AF-A0A958UXL9-F1
#
_entry.id   AF-A0A958UXL9-F1
#
_cell.length_a   1.000
_cell.length_b   1.000
_cell.length_c   1.000
_cell.angle_alpha   90.00
_cell.angle_beta   90.00
_cell.angle_gamma   90.00
#
_symmetry.space_group_name_H-M   'P 1'
#
loop_
_entity.id
_entity.type
_entity.pdbx_description
1 polymer ?
#
loop_
_entity_poly.entity_id
_entity_poly.type
_entity_poly.pdbx_seq_one_letter_code
_entity_poly.pdbx_strand_id
1 'polypeptide(L)'
;MKTKDNKINVVVFGASGHAKVIIDILELEGKYNIVGLIDSYKAKNQNIFDYQILGNEEDIPELSKKYHFNHGIIAIGDNWTRKVMYEKITRANPDFEFVTTIHPSVVIGKNVSIGKGTVIMPGAIINADSKIGDFCIINTKTSVGHDSILENYSSLSSGVTLGGNVYIKEFSAISIGATIIQDIIIGKYAVIGAGSVVTKNIDHQVVAYGVPAKFVRKRAVDDKYLYQVEETVKDTGIVASDKLDVITGKHEWSKVLNEIGQYDFYHTYDYHLTARLQNETPFLLKYTTGTVTIALPLLLRQIDETMYSDASSVYGYPGPICNGIDETFNNEEFTEALQEFFIKNNIVSVFSRLNPFMPCQEIVLKNYGETVQHGKVVNIDITLDVDEQRRNYQSRLKTHVNKSKKHCVVKEAATEQDITDFVEIYHENMGRVNAKKYYYFGEEYFKKIINSSDFKTLVLIAKEKETGKTIAGSMFIVTNNIVQYHLSGSKNE
;
A
#
# COMPACT_ATOMS: atom_id res chain seq x y z
N MET A 1 -36.39 32.24 22.48
CA MET A 1 -36.27 30.76 22.50
C MET A 1 -35.60 30.34 21.20
N LYS A 2 -34.32 29.97 21.23
CA LYS A 2 -33.66 29.34 20.08
C LYS A 2 -34.26 27.95 19.93
N THR A 3 -34.92 27.66 18.82
CA THR A 3 -35.36 26.32 18.45
C THR A 3 -34.14 25.40 18.52
N LYS A 4 -34.22 24.28 19.26
CA LYS A 4 -33.19 23.24 19.21
C LYS A 4 -33.12 22.76 17.77
N ASP A 5 -32.01 23.03 17.08
CA ASP A 5 -31.77 22.50 15.74
C ASP A 5 -31.76 20.98 15.82
N ASN A 6 -32.79 20.34 15.25
CA ASN A 6 -33.02 18.90 15.31
C ASN A 6 -32.16 18.17 14.27
N LYS A 7 -30.84 18.39 14.31
CA LYS A 7 -29.87 17.80 13.37
C LYS A 7 -29.80 16.28 13.53
N ILE A 8 -29.70 15.56 12.43
CA ILE A 8 -29.54 14.10 12.43
C ILE A 8 -28.08 13.77 12.75
N ASN A 9 -27.85 12.91 13.73
CA ASN A 9 -26.52 12.40 14.05
C ASN A 9 -26.02 11.46 12.96
N VAL A 10 -24.88 11.79 12.34
CA VAL A 10 -24.25 10.98 11.28
C VAL A 10 -22.82 10.63 11.64
N VAL A 11 -22.40 9.43 11.25
CA VAL A 11 -20.99 9.03 11.29
C VAL A 11 -20.42 8.97 9.86
N VAL A 12 -19.14 9.27 9.70
CA VAL A 12 -18.44 9.16 8.41
C VAL A 12 -17.51 7.94 8.44
N PHE A 13 -17.68 7.02 7.50
CA PHE A 13 -16.83 5.83 7.37
C PHE A 13 -15.67 6.10 6.40
N GLY A 14 -14.45 6.06 6.90
CA GLY A 14 -13.23 6.46 6.22
C GLY A 14 -12.78 7.86 6.62
N ALA A 15 -11.48 8.04 6.81
CA ALA A 15 -10.88 9.28 7.30
C ALA A 15 -9.69 9.76 6.43
N SER A 16 -9.73 9.43 5.12
CA SER A 16 -8.73 9.84 4.12
C SER A 16 -9.00 11.24 3.54
N GLY A 17 -8.28 11.64 2.49
CA GLY A 17 -8.51 12.92 1.81
C GLY A 17 -9.94 13.09 1.27
N HIS A 18 -10.59 12.01 0.83
CA HIS A 18 -11.98 12.05 0.34
C HIS A 18 -12.98 12.42 1.46
N ALA A 19 -12.74 11.94 2.68
CA ALA A 19 -13.57 12.23 3.83
C ALA A 19 -13.57 13.72 4.19
N LYS A 20 -12.44 14.42 4.03
CA LYS A 20 -12.35 15.86 4.27
C LYS A 20 -13.36 16.66 3.43
N VAL A 21 -13.53 16.27 2.16
CA VAL A 21 -14.49 16.94 1.27
C VAL A 21 -15.93 16.60 1.64
N ILE A 22 -16.21 15.35 2.03
CA ILE A 22 -17.55 14.96 2.49
C ILE A 22 -17.93 15.67 3.78
N ILE A 23 -16.99 15.82 4.73
CA ILE A 23 -17.20 16.56 5.98
C ILE A 23 -17.56 18.02 5.69
N ASP A 24 -16.79 18.69 4.83
CA ASP A 24 -17.06 20.06 4.39
C ASP A 24 -18.48 20.20 3.80
N ILE A 25 -18.92 19.24 2.98
CA ILE A 25 -20.28 19.23 2.42
C ILE A 25 -21.34 19.08 3.52
N LEU A 26 -21.18 18.10 4.41
CA LEU A 26 -22.12 17.84 5.50
C LEU A 26 -22.28 19.06 6.43
N GLU A 27 -21.17 19.76 6.70
CA GLU A 27 -21.15 21.00 7.48
C GLU A 27 -21.91 22.12 6.77
N LEU A 28 -21.65 22.32 5.48
CA LEU A 28 -22.30 23.35 4.66
C LEU A 28 -23.80 23.09 4.44
N GLU A 29 -24.22 21.83 4.37
CA GLU A 29 -25.64 21.48 4.32
C GLU A 29 -26.36 21.87 5.62
N GLY A 30 -25.65 21.85 6.76
CA GLY A 30 -26.19 22.24 8.06
C GLY A 30 -27.28 21.32 8.63
N LYS A 31 -27.64 20.23 7.93
CA LYS A 31 -28.69 19.27 8.31
C LYS A 31 -28.22 18.23 9.33
N TYR A 32 -26.91 18.00 9.40
CA TYR A 32 -26.30 16.87 10.10
C TYR A 32 -25.41 17.32 11.25
N ASN A 33 -25.33 16.47 12.27
CA ASN A 33 -24.33 16.56 13.34
C ASN A 33 -23.37 15.39 13.19
N ILE A 34 -22.11 15.67 12.80
CA ILE A 34 -21.10 14.64 12.60
C ILE A 34 -20.61 14.19 13.98
N VAL A 35 -20.93 12.97 14.38
CA VAL A 35 -20.58 12.45 15.72
C VAL A 35 -19.12 12.01 15.83
N GLY A 36 -18.49 11.74 14.69
CA GLY A 36 -17.12 11.27 14.58
C GLY A 36 -16.90 10.45 13.31
N LEU A 37 -15.73 9.83 13.23
CA LEU A 37 -15.27 9.06 12.08
C LEU A 37 -15.02 7.61 12.49
N ILE A 38 -15.18 6.69 11.53
CA ILE A 38 -14.83 5.27 11.70
C ILE A 38 -13.80 4.91 10.64
N ASP A 39 -12.64 4.39 11.05
CA ASP A 39 -11.56 4.03 10.13
C ASP A 39 -10.68 2.91 10.73
N SER A 40 -10.51 1.81 10.00
CA SER A 40 -9.74 0.64 10.43
C SER A 40 -8.22 0.83 10.39
N TYR A 41 -7.72 1.85 9.69
CA TYR A 41 -6.29 2.08 9.49
C TYR A 41 -5.76 3.23 10.33
N LYS A 42 -6.64 3.96 11.04
CA LYS A 42 -6.27 5.10 11.89
C LYS A 42 -6.48 4.79 13.36
N ALA A 43 -5.62 5.37 14.19
CA ALA A 43 -5.70 5.16 15.63
C ALA A 43 -6.96 5.80 16.20
N LYS A 44 -7.62 5.10 17.12
CA LYS A 44 -8.73 5.64 17.92
C LYS A 44 -8.31 6.91 18.65
N ASN A 45 -9.23 7.88 18.74
CA ASN A 45 -9.02 9.22 19.28
C ASN A 45 -8.09 10.13 18.47
N GLN A 46 -7.59 9.69 17.31
CA GLN A 46 -6.92 10.60 16.38
C GLN A 46 -7.95 11.62 15.85
N ASN A 47 -7.55 12.90 15.78
CA ASN A 47 -8.39 13.95 15.19
C ASN A 47 -8.09 14.09 13.69
N ILE A 48 -9.14 14.12 12.87
CA ILE A 48 -9.08 14.43 11.44
C ILE A 48 -10.16 15.47 11.16
N PHE A 49 -9.74 16.66 10.69
CA PHE A 49 -10.65 17.73 10.29
C PHE A 49 -11.66 18.07 11.40
N ASP A 50 -11.15 18.22 12.63
CA ASP A 50 -11.92 18.50 13.86
C ASP A 50 -12.82 17.38 14.40
N TYR A 51 -12.79 16.19 13.79
CA TYR A 51 -13.54 15.02 14.25
C TYR A 51 -12.64 13.87 14.70
N GLN A 52 -13.05 13.16 15.75
CA GLN A 52 -12.32 12.01 16.30
C GLN A 52 -12.60 10.72 15.54
N ILE A 53 -11.58 9.88 15.37
CA ILE A 53 -11.74 8.46 15.06
C ILE A 53 -12.33 7.77 16.30
N LEU A 54 -13.59 7.31 16.20
CA LEU A 54 -14.31 6.65 17.29
C LEU A 54 -13.92 5.17 17.46
N GLY A 55 -13.48 4.54 16.37
CA GLY A 55 -13.19 3.11 16.30
C GLY A 55 -13.16 2.60 14.86
N ASN A 56 -13.34 1.30 14.70
CA ASN A 56 -13.42 0.61 13.41
C ASN A 56 -14.86 0.13 13.09
N GLU A 57 -15.06 -0.53 11.95
CA GLU A 57 -16.39 -1.03 11.56
C GLU A 57 -16.97 -2.12 12.48
N GLU A 58 -16.15 -2.81 13.26
CA GLU A 58 -16.61 -3.84 14.20
C GLU A 58 -17.23 -3.21 15.45
N ASP A 59 -16.80 -1.99 15.80
CA ASP A 59 -17.29 -1.23 16.95
C ASP A 59 -18.69 -0.61 16.72
N ILE A 60 -19.24 -0.67 15.49
CA ILE A 60 -20.49 0.04 15.11
C ILE A 60 -21.66 -0.23 16.07
N PRO A 61 -21.96 -1.48 16.49
CA PRO A 61 -23.11 -1.74 17.36
C PRO A 61 -23.00 -1.07 18.73
N GLU A 62 -21.78 -0.93 19.26
CA GLU A 62 -21.53 -0.27 20.55
C GLU A 62 -21.49 1.26 20.39
N LEU A 63 -20.81 1.74 19.34
CA LEU A 63 -20.68 3.16 19.05
C LEU A 63 -22.04 3.79 18.72
N SER A 64 -22.87 3.12 17.93
CA SER A 64 -24.22 3.60 17.58
C SER A 64 -25.09 3.85 18.81
N LYS A 65 -25.02 2.96 19.82
CA LYS A 65 -25.71 3.13 21.11
C LYS A 65 -25.11 4.27 21.93
N LYS A 66 -23.77 4.32 22.02
CA LYS A 66 -23.05 5.30 22.85
C LYS A 66 -23.19 6.73 22.33
N TYR A 67 -23.13 6.92 21.02
CA TYR A 67 -23.14 8.22 20.36
C TYR A 67 -24.50 8.54 19.70
N HIS A 68 -25.50 7.67 19.88
CA HIS A 68 -26.87 7.84 19.40
C HIS A 68 -26.94 8.19 17.90
N PHE A 69 -26.30 7.37 17.07
CA PHE A 69 -26.39 7.48 15.61
C PHE A 69 -26.91 6.18 14.99
N ASN A 70 -27.73 6.34 13.94
CA ASN A 70 -28.19 5.28 13.06
C ASN A 70 -28.06 5.68 11.58
N HIS A 71 -27.42 6.82 11.31
CA HIS A 71 -27.18 7.33 9.97
C HIS A 71 -25.68 7.48 9.73
N GLY A 72 -25.25 7.37 8.48
CA GLY A 72 -23.87 7.68 8.11
C GLY A 72 -23.62 7.74 6.61
N ILE A 73 -22.37 8.01 6.25
CA ILE A 73 -21.94 8.07 4.86
C ILE A 73 -20.58 7.40 4.69
N ILE A 74 -20.40 6.67 3.59
CA ILE A 74 -19.15 5.97 3.28
C ILE A 74 -18.24 6.88 2.46
N ALA A 75 -17.24 7.45 3.11
CA ALA A 75 -16.20 8.29 2.52
C ALA A 75 -15.01 7.49 1.98
N ILE A 76 -15.30 6.47 1.17
CA ILE A 76 -14.31 5.61 0.51
C ILE A 76 -14.43 5.80 -1.00
N GLY A 77 -13.36 6.27 -1.64
CA GLY A 77 -13.36 6.57 -3.06
C GLY A 77 -13.46 5.32 -3.95
N ASP A 78 -12.79 4.23 -3.57
CA ASP A 78 -12.81 2.99 -4.35
C ASP A 78 -14.21 2.35 -4.33
N ASN A 79 -14.72 2.00 -5.51
CA ASN A 79 -16.11 1.58 -5.70
C ASN A 79 -16.38 0.22 -5.05
N TRP A 80 -15.46 -0.72 -5.20
CA TRP A 80 -15.59 -2.06 -4.64
C TRP A 80 -15.48 -2.01 -3.11
N THR A 81 -14.47 -1.32 -2.60
CA THR A 81 -14.25 -1.14 -1.15
C THR A 81 -15.44 -0.44 -0.49
N ARG A 82 -16.04 0.56 -1.15
CA ARG A 82 -17.27 1.22 -0.68
C ARG A 82 -18.45 0.25 -0.56
N LYS A 83 -18.62 -0.65 -1.53
CA LYS A 83 -19.65 -1.72 -1.47
C LYS A 83 -19.38 -2.72 -0.36
N VAL A 84 -18.13 -3.17 -0.19
CA VAL A 84 -17.73 -4.06 0.91
C VAL A 84 -18.02 -3.42 2.27
N MET A 85 -17.72 -2.13 2.43
CA MET A 85 -18.02 -1.39 3.66
C MET A 85 -19.53 -1.30 3.91
N TYR A 86 -20.34 -1.00 2.87
CA TYR A 86 -21.80 -1.02 2.98
C TYR A 86 -22.33 -2.37 3.48
N GLU A 87 -21.84 -3.47 2.91
CA GLU A 87 -22.24 -4.82 3.32
C GLU A 87 -21.84 -5.14 4.77
N LYS A 88 -20.65 -4.70 5.21
CA LYS A 88 -20.20 -4.85 6.59
C LYS A 88 -21.09 -4.10 7.57
N ILE A 89 -21.37 -2.82 7.30
CA ILE A 89 -22.21 -1.97 8.15
C ILE A 89 -23.62 -2.53 8.25
N THR A 90 -24.23 -2.88 7.11
CA THR A 90 -25.61 -3.42 7.07
C THR A 90 -25.72 -4.76 7.78
N ARG A 91 -24.66 -5.59 7.71
CA ARG A 91 -24.60 -6.84 8.47
C ARG A 91 -24.52 -6.61 9.97
N ALA A 92 -23.73 -5.62 10.41
CA ALA A 92 -23.56 -5.28 11.82
C ALA A 92 -24.78 -4.53 12.40
N ASN A 93 -25.48 -3.75 11.57
CA ASN A 93 -26.65 -2.97 11.94
C ASN A 93 -27.63 -2.87 10.75
N PRO A 94 -28.62 -3.78 10.66
CA PRO A 94 -29.57 -3.84 9.54
C PRO A 94 -30.43 -2.59 9.35
N ASP A 95 -30.67 -1.84 10.43
CA ASP A 95 -31.49 -0.62 10.44
C ASP A 95 -30.65 0.64 10.16
N PHE A 96 -29.38 0.48 9.75
CA PHE A 96 -28.49 1.60 9.47
C PHE A 96 -28.86 2.30 8.15
N GLU A 97 -29.03 3.61 8.20
CA GLU A 97 -29.40 4.42 7.04
C GLU A 97 -28.21 5.19 6.47
N PHE A 98 -28.10 5.22 5.14
CA PHE A 98 -27.03 5.93 4.44
C PHE A 98 -27.52 7.25 3.88
N VAL A 99 -26.94 8.35 4.35
CA VAL A 99 -27.32 9.69 3.90
C VAL A 99 -26.72 10.01 2.55
N THR A 100 -27.44 10.81 1.77
CA THR A 100 -26.98 11.41 0.52
C THR A 100 -26.58 12.84 0.82
N THR A 101 -25.39 13.27 0.40
CA THR A 101 -24.88 14.61 0.68
C THR A 101 -24.52 15.35 -0.60
N ILE A 102 -24.98 16.59 -0.71
CA ILE A 102 -24.90 17.38 -1.94
C ILE A 102 -24.38 18.77 -1.59
N HIS A 103 -23.26 19.16 -2.18
CA HIS A 103 -22.70 20.49 -1.94
C HIS A 103 -23.68 21.59 -2.39
N PRO A 104 -23.88 22.68 -1.62
CA PRO A 104 -24.85 23.72 -1.96
C PRO A 104 -24.64 24.41 -3.30
N SER A 105 -23.44 24.34 -3.88
CA SER A 105 -23.13 24.90 -5.21
C SER A 105 -23.51 23.99 -6.40
N VAL A 106 -24.03 22.79 -6.15
CA VAL A 106 -24.44 21.87 -7.21
C VAL A 106 -25.69 22.40 -7.91
N VAL A 107 -25.69 22.34 -9.23
CA VAL A 107 -26.87 22.67 -10.05
C VAL A 107 -27.57 21.37 -10.45
N ILE A 108 -28.85 21.23 -10.06
CA ILE A 108 -29.67 20.05 -10.35
C ILE A 108 -30.83 20.44 -11.27
N GLY A 109 -30.93 19.75 -12.39
CA GLY A 109 -31.98 19.89 -13.39
C GLY A 109 -33.33 19.31 -12.95
N LYS A 110 -34.34 19.52 -13.77
CA LYS A 110 -35.70 19.02 -13.52
C LYS A 110 -35.73 17.48 -13.59
N ASN A 111 -36.56 16.85 -12.76
CA ASN A 111 -36.80 15.40 -12.75
C ASN A 111 -35.56 14.52 -12.50
N VAL A 112 -34.50 15.08 -11.90
CA VAL A 112 -33.33 14.29 -11.49
C VAL A 112 -33.66 13.44 -10.27
N SER A 113 -33.27 12.16 -10.28
CA SER A 113 -33.33 11.27 -9.12
C SER A 113 -31.94 10.90 -8.64
N ILE A 114 -31.70 10.91 -7.33
CA ILE A 114 -30.40 10.58 -6.71
C ILE A 114 -30.62 9.52 -5.64
N GLY A 115 -29.89 8.40 -5.76
CA GLY A 115 -29.93 7.28 -4.83
C GLY A 115 -29.27 7.56 -3.48
N LYS A 116 -29.42 6.62 -2.54
CA LYS A 116 -28.91 6.73 -1.17
C LYS A 116 -27.39 6.61 -1.12
N GLY A 117 -26.74 7.20 -0.11
CA GLY A 117 -25.29 7.08 0.09
C GLY A 117 -24.44 7.74 -1.00
N THR A 118 -25.06 8.47 -1.93
CA THR A 118 -24.39 9.18 -3.02
C THR A 118 -23.86 10.52 -2.52
N VAL A 119 -22.68 10.89 -3.01
CA VAL A 119 -22.07 12.20 -2.75
C VAL A 119 -21.91 13.00 -4.05
N ILE A 120 -22.30 14.27 -4.00
CA ILE A 120 -22.12 15.22 -5.10
C ILE A 120 -21.30 16.42 -4.62
N MET A 121 -20.11 16.55 -5.19
CA MET A 121 -19.07 17.49 -4.80
C MET A 121 -19.27 18.90 -5.40
N PRO A 122 -18.52 19.92 -4.93
CA PRO A 122 -18.72 21.30 -5.33
C PRO A 122 -18.68 21.54 -6.85
N GLY A 123 -19.63 22.36 -7.32
CA GLY A 123 -19.69 22.84 -8.70
C GLY A 123 -20.09 21.79 -9.73
N ALA A 124 -20.56 20.61 -9.30
CA ALA A 124 -21.13 19.64 -10.22
C ALA A 124 -22.46 20.13 -10.81
N ILE A 125 -22.76 19.70 -12.04
CA ILE A 125 -24.00 20.02 -12.77
C ILE A 125 -24.64 18.70 -13.19
N ILE A 126 -25.91 18.49 -12.83
CA ILE A 126 -26.69 17.32 -13.25
C ILE A 126 -27.90 17.82 -14.04
N ASN A 127 -27.94 17.57 -15.34
CA ASN A 127 -29.00 18.06 -16.21
C ASN A 127 -30.30 17.25 -16.10
N ALA A 128 -31.35 17.74 -16.75
CA ALA A 128 -32.70 17.22 -16.64
C ALA A 128 -32.83 15.73 -16.99
N ASP A 129 -33.78 15.08 -16.31
CA ASP A 129 -34.19 13.68 -16.52
C ASP A 129 -33.08 12.63 -16.30
N SER A 130 -31.94 13.04 -15.74
CA SER A 130 -30.84 12.13 -15.36
C SER A 130 -31.12 11.37 -14.06
N LYS A 131 -30.62 10.14 -13.99
CA LYS A 131 -30.80 9.23 -12.85
C LYS A 131 -29.46 8.81 -12.28
N ILE A 132 -29.21 9.12 -11.02
CA ILE A 132 -28.00 8.74 -10.29
C ILE A 132 -28.36 7.65 -9.28
N GLY A 133 -27.70 6.50 -9.38
CA GLY A 133 -27.92 5.35 -8.50
C GLY A 133 -27.39 5.55 -7.07
N ASP A 134 -27.43 4.47 -6.30
CA ASP A 134 -26.96 4.44 -4.92
C ASP A 134 -25.43 4.42 -4.85
N PHE A 135 -24.87 5.01 -3.80
CA PHE A 135 -23.44 5.02 -3.50
C PHE A 135 -22.54 5.50 -4.65
N CYS A 136 -23.05 6.40 -5.48
CA CYS A 136 -22.29 7.02 -6.54
C CYS A 136 -21.41 8.16 -6.00
N ILE A 137 -20.34 8.49 -6.73
CA ILE A 137 -19.52 9.68 -6.47
C ILE A 137 -19.56 10.56 -7.70
N ILE A 138 -20.09 11.78 -7.55
CA ILE A 138 -20.04 12.83 -8.58
C ILE A 138 -19.07 13.90 -8.08
N ASN A 139 -17.86 13.90 -8.61
CA ASN A 139 -16.78 14.69 -8.05
C ASN A 139 -16.79 16.16 -8.56
N THR A 140 -15.84 16.96 -8.06
CA THR A 140 -15.80 18.40 -8.21
C THR A 140 -15.84 18.83 -9.66
N LYS A 141 -16.73 19.77 -10.01
CA LYS A 141 -16.91 20.29 -11.39
C LYS A 141 -17.26 19.23 -12.44
N THR A 142 -17.83 18.09 -12.05
CA THR A 142 -18.36 17.11 -13.01
C THR A 142 -19.66 17.60 -13.63
N SER A 143 -19.82 17.41 -14.94
CA SER A 143 -21.05 17.74 -15.68
C SER A 143 -21.70 16.49 -16.25
N VAL A 144 -22.92 16.19 -15.81
CA VAL A 144 -23.74 15.08 -16.30
C VAL A 144 -24.78 15.65 -17.28
N GLY A 145 -24.72 15.25 -18.55
CA GLY A 145 -25.68 15.65 -19.58
C GLY A 145 -27.11 15.17 -19.28
N HIS A 146 -28.08 15.65 -20.06
CA HIS A 146 -29.49 15.28 -19.91
C HIS A 146 -29.71 13.79 -20.18
N ASP A 147 -30.79 13.21 -19.65
CA ASP A 147 -31.18 11.79 -19.86
C ASP A 147 -30.11 10.75 -19.49
N SER A 148 -29.09 11.13 -18.73
CA SER A 148 -27.98 10.24 -18.42
C SER A 148 -28.29 9.37 -17.21
N ILE A 149 -27.82 8.13 -17.24
CA ILE A 149 -28.05 7.16 -16.19
C ILE A 149 -26.72 6.70 -15.63
N LEU A 150 -26.54 6.85 -14.32
CA LEU A 150 -25.45 6.28 -13.55
C LEU A 150 -26.02 5.19 -12.65
N GLU A 151 -25.59 3.95 -12.85
CA GLU A 151 -25.95 2.85 -11.97
C GLU A 151 -25.12 2.85 -10.68
N ASN A 152 -25.52 2.01 -9.72
CA ASN A 152 -24.99 1.95 -8.36
C ASN A 152 -23.46 1.82 -8.32
N TYR A 153 -22.84 2.46 -7.34
CA TYR A 153 -21.39 2.46 -7.09
C TYR A 153 -20.52 3.01 -8.23
N SER A 154 -21.10 3.61 -9.27
CA SER A 154 -20.32 4.27 -10.31
C SER A 154 -19.73 5.59 -9.81
N SER A 155 -18.59 6.00 -10.38
CA SER A 155 -17.87 7.21 -9.97
C SER A 155 -17.41 8.05 -11.14
N LEU A 156 -17.70 9.34 -11.09
CA LEU A 156 -17.20 10.36 -12.00
C LEU A 156 -16.21 11.25 -11.25
N SER A 157 -14.94 11.21 -11.65
CA SER A 157 -13.87 12.03 -11.07
C SER A 157 -13.98 13.49 -11.49
N SER A 158 -13.16 14.36 -10.90
CA SER A 158 -13.31 15.81 -11.06
C SER A 158 -13.19 16.24 -12.53
N GLY A 159 -14.02 17.20 -12.94
CA GLY A 159 -14.03 17.73 -14.30
C GLY A 159 -14.46 16.75 -15.39
N VAL A 160 -15.02 15.59 -15.04
CA VAL A 160 -15.60 14.67 -16.04
C VAL A 160 -16.81 15.33 -16.70
N THR A 161 -16.94 15.19 -18.02
CA THR A 161 -18.07 15.72 -18.79
C THR A 161 -18.76 14.60 -19.57
N LEU A 162 -20.06 14.43 -19.34
CA LEU A 162 -20.92 13.51 -20.09
C LEU A 162 -21.81 14.29 -21.05
N GLY A 163 -21.92 13.83 -22.30
CA GLY A 163 -22.94 14.26 -23.24
C GLY A 163 -24.35 13.81 -22.82
N GLY A 164 -25.35 14.07 -23.66
CA GLY A 164 -26.72 13.61 -23.42
C GLY A 164 -26.86 12.09 -23.54
N ASN A 165 -27.79 11.50 -22.81
CA ASN A 165 -28.14 10.08 -22.91
C ASN A 165 -26.94 9.12 -22.75
N VAL A 166 -26.05 9.41 -21.80
CA VAL A 166 -24.91 8.53 -21.48
C VAL A 166 -25.31 7.54 -20.37
N TYR A 167 -24.96 6.27 -20.56
CA TYR A 167 -25.24 5.20 -19.61
C TYR A 167 -23.96 4.67 -18.97
N ILE A 168 -23.74 4.98 -17.69
CA ILE A 168 -22.61 4.49 -16.90
C ILE A 168 -23.08 3.33 -16.02
N LYS A 169 -22.62 2.13 -16.33
CA LYS A 169 -23.03 0.93 -15.59
C LYS A 169 -22.32 0.77 -14.24
N GLU A 170 -22.85 -0.15 -13.41
CA GLU A 170 -22.41 -0.38 -12.03
C GLU A 170 -20.88 -0.50 -11.90
N PHE A 171 -20.35 0.06 -10.81
CA PHE A 171 -18.93 0.04 -10.44
C PHE A 171 -17.95 0.68 -11.44
N SER A 172 -18.43 1.27 -12.54
CA SER A 172 -17.56 1.92 -13.51
C SER A 172 -16.96 3.20 -12.94
N ALA A 173 -15.74 3.51 -13.36
CA ALA A 173 -15.02 4.68 -12.91
C ALA A 173 -14.52 5.52 -14.10
N ILE A 174 -14.92 6.79 -14.12
CA ILE A 174 -14.50 7.75 -15.13
C ILE A 174 -13.49 8.68 -14.46
N SER A 175 -12.23 8.61 -14.88
CA SER A 175 -11.12 9.33 -14.25
C SER A 175 -11.09 10.81 -14.63
N ILE A 176 -10.29 11.57 -13.88
CA ILE A 176 -10.26 13.04 -13.90
C ILE A 176 -10.19 13.62 -15.32
N GLY A 177 -11.06 14.58 -15.61
CA GLY A 177 -11.08 15.32 -16.88
C GLY A 177 -11.47 14.53 -18.12
N ALA A 178 -11.95 13.29 -18.02
CA ALA A 178 -12.41 12.55 -19.18
C ALA A 178 -13.74 13.10 -19.72
N THR A 179 -13.93 13.02 -21.04
CA THR A 179 -15.13 13.45 -21.75
C THR A 179 -15.77 12.26 -22.46
N ILE A 180 -17.08 12.10 -22.32
CA ILE A 180 -17.86 11.04 -22.98
C ILE A 180 -18.90 11.71 -23.86
N ILE A 181 -18.91 11.43 -25.16
CA ILE A 181 -19.92 11.99 -26.08
C ILE A 181 -21.30 11.40 -25.79
N GLN A 182 -22.34 11.96 -26.41
CA GLN A 182 -23.71 11.49 -26.27
C GLN A 182 -23.93 10.05 -26.75
N ASP A 183 -24.99 9.41 -26.26
CA ASP A 183 -25.44 8.07 -26.68
C ASP A 183 -24.40 6.94 -26.46
N ILE A 184 -23.53 7.11 -25.45
CA ILE A 184 -22.49 6.13 -25.10
C ILE A 184 -22.90 5.29 -23.90
N ILE A 185 -22.63 3.99 -23.99
CA ILE A 185 -22.72 3.04 -22.88
C ILE A 185 -21.31 2.68 -22.41
N ILE A 186 -21.07 2.86 -21.11
CA ILE A 186 -19.87 2.38 -20.42
C ILE A 186 -20.24 1.12 -19.63
N GLY A 187 -19.61 0.00 -19.97
CA GLY A 187 -19.85 -1.31 -19.37
C GLY A 187 -19.48 -1.39 -17.88
N LYS A 188 -20.15 -2.27 -17.14
CA LYS A 188 -19.91 -2.55 -15.71
C LYS A 188 -18.42 -2.75 -15.43
N TYR A 189 -17.94 -2.19 -14.32
CA TYR A 189 -16.54 -2.26 -13.92
C TYR A 189 -15.57 -1.75 -15.00
N ALA A 190 -15.98 -0.89 -15.93
CA ALA A 190 -15.02 -0.26 -16.83
C ALA A 190 -14.28 0.88 -16.12
N VAL A 191 -13.03 1.11 -16.51
CA VAL A 191 -12.24 2.27 -16.08
C VAL A 191 -11.86 3.09 -17.30
N ILE A 192 -12.29 4.34 -17.32
CA ILE A 192 -11.87 5.32 -18.32
C ILE A 192 -10.75 6.16 -17.72
N GLY A 193 -9.58 6.15 -18.37
CA GLY A 193 -8.40 6.86 -17.89
C GLY A 193 -8.53 8.39 -17.97
N ALA A 194 -7.68 9.09 -17.23
CA ALA A 194 -7.71 10.54 -17.12
C ALA A 194 -7.59 11.24 -18.48
N GLY A 195 -8.34 12.33 -18.68
CA GLY A 195 -8.30 13.14 -19.90
C GLY A 195 -8.75 12.44 -21.19
N SER A 196 -9.34 11.25 -21.09
CA SER A 196 -9.74 10.47 -22.27
C SER A 196 -10.99 11.04 -22.94
N VAL A 197 -11.12 10.85 -24.26
CA VAL A 197 -12.33 11.21 -25.02
C VAL A 197 -12.99 9.95 -25.56
N VAL A 198 -14.11 9.55 -24.96
CA VAL A 198 -14.84 8.34 -25.34
C VAL A 198 -15.82 8.69 -26.45
N THR A 199 -15.63 8.05 -27.61
CA THR A 199 -16.45 8.25 -28.83
C THR A 199 -17.24 7.02 -29.25
N LYS A 200 -17.11 5.91 -28.51
CA LYS A 200 -17.76 4.62 -28.77
C LYS A 200 -18.06 3.93 -27.44
N ASN A 201 -19.03 3.02 -27.45
CA ASN A 201 -19.34 2.18 -26.29
C ASN A 201 -18.08 1.45 -25.80
N ILE A 202 -17.99 1.30 -24.48
CA ILE A 202 -16.89 0.62 -23.80
C ILE A 202 -17.44 -0.64 -23.15
N ASP A 203 -16.74 -1.76 -23.36
CA ASP A 203 -17.13 -3.06 -22.82
C ASP A 203 -17.00 -3.13 -21.29
N HIS A 204 -17.55 -4.20 -20.72
CA HIS A 204 -17.43 -4.51 -19.30
C HIS A 204 -16.00 -4.89 -18.91
N GLN A 205 -15.58 -4.58 -17.68
CA GLN A 205 -14.33 -5.09 -17.09
C GLN A 205 -13.08 -4.77 -17.94
N VAL A 206 -13.03 -3.57 -18.53
CA VAL A 206 -11.87 -3.11 -19.29
C VAL A 206 -11.33 -1.79 -18.76
N VAL A 207 -10.05 -1.55 -19.04
CA VAL A 207 -9.43 -0.24 -18.95
C VAL A 207 -9.33 0.32 -20.36
N ALA A 208 -9.86 1.53 -20.56
CA ALA A 208 -9.75 2.25 -21.82
C ALA A 208 -9.27 3.69 -21.57
N TYR A 209 -8.38 4.19 -22.41
CA TYR A 209 -7.92 5.57 -22.32
C TYR A 209 -7.42 6.12 -23.66
N GLY A 210 -7.21 7.44 -23.71
CA GLY A 210 -6.69 8.16 -24.87
C GLY A 210 -7.70 9.07 -25.56
N VAL A 211 -7.29 9.69 -26.66
CA VAL A 211 -8.10 10.59 -27.48
C VAL A 211 -7.98 10.17 -28.95
N PRO A 212 -8.96 9.42 -29.51
CA PRO A 212 -10.11 8.83 -28.80
C PRO A 212 -9.69 7.70 -27.85
N ALA A 213 -10.52 7.41 -26.85
CA ALA A 213 -10.31 6.34 -25.90
C ALA A 213 -10.34 4.99 -26.63
N LYS A 214 -9.33 4.15 -26.35
CA LYS A 214 -9.22 2.78 -26.89
C LYS A 214 -9.08 1.78 -25.76
N PHE A 215 -9.54 0.56 -26.00
CA PHE A 215 -9.24 -0.57 -25.13
C PHE A 215 -7.73 -0.70 -24.92
N VAL A 216 -7.33 -0.94 -23.67
CA VAL A 216 -5.93 -1.12 -23.29
C VAL A 216 -5.73 -2.50 -22.68
N ARG A 217 -6.53 -2.85 -21.69
CA ARG A 217 -6.45 -4.16 -21.02
C ARG A 217 -7.78 -4.55 -20.39
N LYS A 218 -7.92 -5.84 -20.06
CA LYS A 218 -8.96 -6.31 -19.16
C LYS A 218 -8.62 -5.94 -17.71
N ARG A 219 -9.62 -5.92 -16.84
CA ARG A 219 -9.47 -5.77 -15.39
C ARG A 219 -10.38 -6.71 -14.63
N ALA A 220 -9.97 -7.12 -13.43
CA ALA A 220 -10.85 -7.86 -12.53
C ALA A 220 -11.86 -6.91 -11.86
N VAL A 221 -12.90 -7.47 -11.25
CA VAL A 221 -13.99 -6.70 -10.62
C VAL A 221 -13.54 -5.97 -9.35
N ASP A 222 -12.55 -6.52 -8.67
CA ASP A 222 -11.95 -6.06 -7.42
C ASP A 222 -10.63 -5.30 -7.60
N ASP A 223 -10.14 -5.16 -8.85
CA ASP A 223 -8.98 -4.32 -9.16
C ASP A 223 -9.22 -2.89 -8.64
N LYS A 224 -8.36 -2.36 -7.78
CA LYS A 224 -8.42 -0.93 -7.40
C LYS A 224 -8.20 -0.07 -8.65
N TYR A 225 -9.07 0.93 -8.88
CA TYR A 225 -8.90 1.89 -9.98
C TYR A 225 -8.37 3.25 -9.52
N LEU A 226 -8.59 3.60 -8.24
CA LEU A 226 -7.94 4.74 -7.64
C LEU A 226 -6.53 4.34 -7.28
N TYR A 227 -5.55 5.04 -7.86
CA TYR A 227 -4.19 5.03 -7.38
C TYR A 227 -4.20 5.49 -5.92
N GLN A 228 -4.19 4.54 -4.98
CA GLN A 228 -3.52 4.81 -3.71
C GLN A 228 -2.05 4.97 -4.07
N VAL A 229 -1.36 5.91 -3.45
CA VAL A 229 0.11 5.90 -3.40
C VAL A 229 0.52 4.75 -2.47
N GLU A 230 0.04 3.55 -2.76
CA GLU A 230 0.73 2.30 -2.51
C GLU A 230 1.36 2.03 -3.86
N GLU A 231 2.69 2.05 -3.95
CA GLU A 231 3.39 1.74 -5.20
C GLU A 231 3.07 0.29 -5.58
N THR A 232 1.96 0.08 -6.26
CA THR A 232 1.73 -1.15 -7.00
C THR A 232 2.68 -1.07 -8.18
N VAL A 233 3.59 -2.04 -8.19
CA VAL A 233 4.50 -2.31 -9.29
C VAL A 233 3.72 -2.26 -10.60
N LYS A 234 4.16 -1.43 -11.55
CA LYS A 234 3.60 -1.40 -12.91
C LYS A 234 3.54 -2.83 -13.46
N ASP A 235 2.55 -3.10 -14.30
CA ASP A 235 2.45 -4.32 -15.12
C ASP A 235 3.86 -4.77 -15.54
N THR A 236 4.34 -5.86 -14.96
CA THR A 236 5.77 -6.21 -14.96
C THR A 236 6.23 -6.66 -16.34
N GLY A 237 5.30 -6.87 -17.27
CA GLY A 237 5.53 -7.55 -18.54
C GLY A 237 5.91 -9.03 -18.38
N ILE A 238 5.94 -9.54 -17.14
CA ILE A 238 6.32 -10.91 -16.83
C ILE A 238 5.12 -11.81 -17.11
N VAL A 239 5.32 -12.79 -17.99
CA VAL A 239 4.36 -13.85 -18.27
C VAL A 239 4.66 -15.03 -17.36
N ALA A 240 3.67 -15.47 -16.58
CA ALA A 240 3.76 -16.67 -15.76
C ALA A 240 4.10 -17.91 -16.60
N SER A 241 4.72 -18.92 -15.98
CA SER A 241 4.89 -20.25 -16.57
C SER A 241 3.94 -21.23 -15.89
N ASP A 242 3.65 -22.36 -16.53
CA ASP A 242 2.69 -23.35 -16.03
C ASP A 242 3.07 -23.93 -14.66
N LYS A 243 4.34 -23.78 -14.25
CA LYS A 243 4.91 -24.29 -12.99
C LYS A 243 5.32 -23.19 -12.00
N LEU A 244 5.34 -21.92 -12.40
CA LEU A 244 5.75 -20.80 -11.53
C LEU A 244 4.71 -19.69 -11.49
N ASP A 245 4.21 -19.44 -10.29
CA ASP A 245 3.38 -18.29 -10.00
C ASP A 245 4.27 -17.05 -9.87
N VAL A 246 3.82 -15.95 -10.48
CA VAL A 246 4.47 -14.64 -10.38
C VAL A 246 3.62 -13.74 -9.51
N ILE A 247 4.16 -13.35 -8.37
CA ILE A 247 3.44 -12.58 -7.36
C ILE A 247 4.04 -11.17 -7.27
N THR A 248 3.18 -10.17 -7.47
CA THR A 248 3.56 -8.74 -7.48
C THR A 248 2.70 -7.90 -6.53
N GLY A 249 1.65 -8.51 -5.96
CA GLY A 249 0.77 -7.92 -4.95
C GLY A 249 1.26 -8.20 -3.54
N LYS A 250 1.16 -7.19 -2.66
CA LYS A 250 1.58 -7.28 -1.25
C LYS A 250 0.88 -8.43 -0.52
N HIS A 251 -0.44 -8.52 -0.65
CA HIS A 251 -1.25 -9.48 0.10
C HIS A 251 -0.87 -10.92 -0.25
N GLU A 252 -0.76 -11.24 -1.54
CA GLU A 252 -0.34 -12.55 -2.04
C GLU A 252 1.10 -12.86 -1.62
N TRP A 253 1.99 -11.87 -1.69
CA TRP A 253 3.39 -12.02 -1.28
C TRP A 253 3.48 -12.39 0.21
N SER A 254 2.81 -11.62 1.07
CA SER A 254 2.76 -11.89 2.51
C SER A 254 2.15 -13.27 2.81
N LYS A 255 1.14 -13.71 2.04
CA LYS A 255 0.56 -15.05 2.18
C LYS A 255 1.60 -16.15 1.91
N VAL A 256 2.44 -16.01 0.89
CA VAL A 256 3.50 -16.97 0.59
C VAL A 256 4.57 -16.98 1.68
N LEU A 257 4.98 -15.82 2.18
CA LEU A 257 5.94 -15.75 3.28
C LEU A 257 5.39 -16.44 4.54
N ASN A 258 4.11 -16.23 4.86
CA ASN A 258 3.46 -16.86 6.00
C ASN A 258 3.27 -18.38 5.82
N GLU A 259 3.03 -18.85 4.59
CA GLU A 259 2.98 -20.28 4.25
C GLU A 259 4.33 -20.97 4.47
N ILE A 260 5.44 -20.26 4.17
CA ILE A 260 6.79 -20.77 4.38
C ILE A 260 7.19 -20.70 5.87
N GLY A 261 6.78 -19.64 6.57
CA GLY A 261 6.98 -19.46 8.00
C GLY A 261 8.40 -19.01 8.39
N GLN A 262 9.44 -19.47 7.70
CA GLN A 262 10.82 -19.06 7.94
C GLN A 262 11.32 -18.10 6.86
N TYR A 263 11.32 -16.81 7.18
CA TYR A 263 11.86 -15.74 6.33
C TYR A 263 12.47 -14.61 7.16
N ASP A 264 13.35 -13.85 6.52
CA ASP A 264 13.94 -12.60 7.05
C ASP A 264 13.29 -11.38 6.40
N PHE A 265 13.49 -10.18 6.95
CA PHE A 265 12.90 -8.93 6.44
C PHE A 265 13.30 -8.65 4.98
N TYR A 266 14.47 -9.14 4.56
CA TYR A 266 14.93 -9.02 3.18
C TYR A 266 13.96 -9.65 2.17
N HIS A 267 13.12 -10.62 2.57
CA HIS A 267 12.15 -11.29 1.69
C HIS A 267 10.81 -10.56 1.60
N THR A 268 10.60 -9.51 2.41
CA THR A 268 9.30 -8.84 2.56
C THR A 268 8.98 -7.91 1.40
N TYR A 269 7.68 -7.70 1.15
CA TYR A 269 7.21 -6.86 0.06
C TYR A 269 7.61 -5.40 0.27
N ASP A 270 7.36 -4.87 1.47
CA ASP A 270 7.63 -3.47 1.80
C ASP A 270 9.12 -3.14 1.64
N TYR A 271 10.01 -4.08 1.98
CA TYR A 271 11.44 -3.87 1.76
C TYR A 271 11.82 -3.87 0.27
N HIS A 272 11.28 -4.81 -0.51
CA HIS A 272 11.50 -4.87 -1.96
C HIS A 272 11.05 -3.60 -2.67
N LEU A 273 9.91 -3.08 -2.27
CA LEU A 273 9.37 -1.86 -2.83
C LEU A 273 10.18 -0.62 -2.42
N THR A 274 10.70 -0.61 -1.20
CA THR A 274 11.48 0.52 -0.65
C THR A 274 12.93 0.54 -1.13
N ALA A 275 13.53 -0.63 -1.36
CA ALA A 275 14.95 -0.78 -1.70
C ALA A 275 15.24 -0.77 -3.21
N ARG A 276 14.22 -0.88 -4.06
CA ARG A 276 14.36 -0.88 -5.53
C ARG A 276 14.86 0.45 -6.09
N LEU A 277 15.54 0.39 -7.22
CA LEU A 277 15.81 1.53 -8.09
C LEU A 277 14.55 1.92 -8.89
N GLN A 278 14.55 3.13 -9.44
CA GLN A 278 13.38 3.70 -10.12
C GLN A 278 12.90 2.88 -11.34
N ASN A 279 13.80 2.14 -11.99
CA ASN A 279 13.52 1.26 -13.13
C ASN A 279 13.37 -0.22 -12.76
N GLU A 280 13.35 -0.54 -11.46
CA GLU A 280 13.25 -1.90 -10.96
C GLU A 280 11.82 -2.25 -10.54
N THR A 281 11.50 -3.52 -10.75
CA THR A 281 10.15 -4.07 -10.62
C THR A 281 10.23 -5.31 -9.73
N PRO A 282 9.78 -5.24 -8.46
CA PRO A 282 9.83 -6.38 -7.57
C PRO A 282 8.78 -7.43 -7.94
N PHE A 283 9.17 -8.71 -7.85
CA PHE A 283 8.31 -9.86 -8.02
C PHE A 283 8.80 -11.03 -7.16
N LEU A 284 7.89 -11.89 -6.77
CA LEU A 284 8.15 -13.14 -6.05
C LEU A 284 7.77 -14.30 -6.95
N LEU A 285 8.74 -15.17 -7.27
CA LEU A 285 8.45 -16.44 -7.91
C LEU A 285 8.04 -17.44 -6.84
N LYS A 286 6.91 -18.12 -7.05
CA LYS A 286 6.47 -19.24 -6.21
C LYS A 286 6.40 -20.50 -7.06
N TYR A 287 7.03 -21.55 -6.57
CA TYR A 287 6.93 -22.91 -7.07
C TYR A 287 6.23 -23.79 -6.04
N THR A 288 5.30 -24.63 -6.48
CA THR A 288 4.62 -25.59 -5.61
C THR A 288 4.54 -26.96 -6.27
N THR A 289 4.99 -27.99 -5.56
CA THR A 289 4.80 -29.41 -5.97
C THR A 289 4.51 -30.26 -4.74
N GLY A 290 3.35 -30.90 -4.70
CA GLY A 290 2.89 -31.64 -3.52
C GLY A 290 2.86 -30.76 -2.26
N THR A 291 3.68 -31.10 -1.25
CA THR A 291 3.84 -30.34 0.01
C THR A 291 5.00 -29.34 -0.02
N VAL A 292 5.76 -29.29 -1.12
CA VAL A 292 6.90 -28.39 -1.28
C VAL A 292 6.42 -27.05 -1.81
N THR A 293 6.85 -25.98 -1.14
CA THR A 293 6.75 -24.61 -1.64
C THR A 293 8.14 -23.97 -1.62
N ILE A 294 8.54 -23.38 -2.74
CA ILE A 294 9.77 -22.57 -2.86
C ILE A 294 9.34 -21.16 -3.28
N ALA A 295 9.91 -20.14 -2.65
CA ALA A 295 9.72 -18.77 -3.05
C ALA A 295 11.06 -18.05 -3.25
N LEU A 296 11.19 -17.34 -4.36
CA LEU A 296 12.39 -16.60 -4.74
C LEU A 296 12.03 -15.16 -5.10
N PRO A 297 12.35 -14.18 -4.22
CA PRO A 297 12.08 -12.78 -4.50
C PRO A 297 13.20 -12.14 -5.34
N LEU A 298 12.81 -11.34 -6.33
CA LEU A 298 13.70 -10.71 -7.30
C LEU A 298 13.21 -9.30 -7.69
N LEU A 299 14.13 -8.50 -8.21
CA LEU A 299 13.91 -7.21 -8.86
C LEU A 299 14.21 -7.38 -10.35
N LEU A 300 13.22 -7.17 -11.21
CA LEU A 300 13.41 -7.14 -12.65
C LEU A 300 13.85 -5.75 -13.10
N ARG A 301 14.87 -5.69 -13.95
CA ARG A 301 15.36 -4.46 -14.57
C ARG A 301 15.56 -4.68 -16.06
N GLN A 302 14.93 -3.82 -16.87
CA GLN A 302 15.13 -3.84 -18.31
C GLN A 302 16.53 -3.31 -18.67
N ILE A 303 17.19 -3.97 -19.63
CA ILE A 303 18.46 -3.51 -20.18
C ILE A 303 18.17 -2.45 -21.25
N ASP A 304 18.70 -1.24 -21.04
CA ASP A 304 18.49 -0.07 -21.90
C ASP A 304 18.68 -0.40 -23.38
N GLU A 305 17.77 0.10 -24.22
CA GLU A 305 17.77 -0.07 -25.68
C GLU A 305 17.67 -1.53 -26.18
N THR A 306 17.25 -2.47 -25.32
CA THR A 306 17.05 -3.88 -25.70
C THR A 306 15.69 -4.44 -25.26
N MET A 307 15.38 -5.63 -25.77
CA MET A 307 14.24 -6.44 -25.30
C MET A 307 14.57 -7.33 -24.09
N TYR A 308 15.82 -7.30 -23.62
CA TYR A 308 16.30 -8.18 -22.56
C TYR A 308 16.22 -7.49 -21.18
N SER A 309 16.19 -8.31 -20.14
CA SER A 309 16.19 -7.86 -18.75
C SER A 309 17.25 -8.63 -17.94
N ASP A 310 17.70 -8.05 -16.84
CA ASP A 310 18.33 -8.79 -15.76
C ASP A 310 17.42 -8.85 -14.53
N ALA A 311 17.68 -9.82 -13.66
CA ALA A 311 17.02 -9.92 -12.37
C ALA A 311 18.05 -9.93 -11.24
N SER A 312 17.76 -9.24 -10.15
CA SER A 312 18.63 -9.24 -8.98
C SER A 312 17.87 -9.23 -7.67
N SER A 313 18.47 -9.73 -6.60
CA SER A 313 17.97 -9.52 -5.25
C SER A 313 18.07 -8.05 -4.83
N VAL A 314 17.20 -7.61 -3.92
CA VAL A 314 17.41 -6.40 -3.13
C VAL A 314 18.77 -6.41 -2.43
N TYR A 315 19.25 -5.23 -2.01
CA TYR A 315 20.41 -5.15 -1.13
C TYR A 315 20.12 -5.88 0.20
N GLY A 316 20.85 -6.96 0.46
CA GLY A 316 20.59 -7.82 1.62
C GLY A 316 20.89 -9.27 1.31
N TYR A 317 20.19 -10.18 1.98
CA TYR A 317 20.28 -11.62 1.74
C TYR A 317 18.88 -12.25 1.61
N PRO A 318 18.17 -12.04 0.50
CA PRO A 318 16.79 -12.51 0.32
C PRO A 318 16.67 -13.81 -0.47
N GLY A 319 17.74 -14.62 -0.62
CA GLY A 319 17.76 -15.84 -1.43
C GLY A 319 16.55 -16.79 -1.25
N PRO A 320 16.45 -17.89 -2.02
CA PRO A 320 15.24 -18.69 -2.03
C PRO A 320 14.91 -19.23 -0.63
N ILE A 321 13.65 -19.13 -0.27
CA ILE A 321 13.09 -19.69 0.97
C ILE A 321 12.16 -20.84 0.60
N CYS A 322 12.02 -21.82 1.47
CA CYS A 322 11.21 -22.98 1.17
C CYS A 322 10.55 -23.58 2.41
N ASN A 323 9.51 -24.39 2.18
CA ASN A 323 8.89 -25.27 3.14
C ASN A 323 8.68 -26.65 2.50
N GLY A 324 8.74 -27.71 3.30
CA GLY A 324 8.52 -29.09 2.86
C GLY A 324 9.70 -29.75 2.14
N ILE A 325 10.91 -29.16 2.19
CA ILE A 325 12.13 -29.71 1.57
C ILE A 325 13.01 -30.39 2.63
N ASP A 326 13.51 -31.58 2.28
CA ASP A 326 14.55 -32.30 3.01
C ASP A 326 15.78 -32.57 2.11
N GLU A 327 16.79 -33.25 2.64
CA GLU A 327 18.04 -33.58 1.93
C GLU A 327 17.84 -34.48 0.70
N THR A 328 16.68 -35.12 0.55
CA THR A 328 16.36 -36.02 -0.57
C THR A 328 15.63 -35.32 -1.71
N PHE A 329 15.25 -34.06 -1.54
CA PHE A 329 14.56 -33.28 -2.56
C PHE A 329 15.36 -33.18 -3.86
N ASN A 330 14.71 -33.51 -4.98
CA ASN A 330 15.25 -33.32 -6.32
C ASN A 330 14.81 -31.94 -6.87
N ASN A 331 15.77 -31.08 -7.19
CA ASN A 331 15.52 -29.73 -7.69
C ASN A 331 15.45 -29.61 -9.22
N GLU A 332 15.56 -30.70 -9.97
CA GLU A 332 15.52 -30.69 -11.45
C GLU A 332 14.27 -29.99 -11.99
N GLU A 333 13.07 -30.37 -11.56
CA GLU A 333 11.82 -29.76 -12.06
C GLU A 333 11.72 -28.26 -11.75
N PHE A 334 12.21 -27.84 -10.58
CA PHE A 334 12.23 -26.43 -10.19
C PHE A 334 13.22 -25.63 -11.05
N THR A 335 14.42 -26.17 -11.25
CA THR A 335 15.46 -25.49 -12.03
C THR A 335 15.13 -25.42 -13.52
N GLU A 336 14.48 -26.45 -14.07
CA GLU A 336 13.89 -26.42 -15.41
C GLU A 336 12.81 -25.33 -15.50
N ALA A 337 11.87 -25.28 -14.55
CA ALA A 337 10.82 -24.27 -14.52
C ALA A 337 11.38 -22.84 -14.43
N LEU A 338 12.42 -22.63 -13.61
CA LEU A 338 13.13 -21.34 -13.53
C LEU A 338 13.78 -20.98 -14.87
N GLN A 339 14.49 -21.92 -15.51
CA GLN A 339 15.16 -21.67 -16.77
C GLN A 339 14.16 -21.33 -17.89
N GLU A 340 13.07 -22.08 -18.00
CA GLU A 340 11.98 -21.78 -18.93
C GLU A 340 11.38 -20.41 -18.68
N PHE A 341 11.13 -20.07 -17.42
CA PHE A 341 10.60 -18.77 -17.03
C PHE A 341 11.55 -17.63 -17.42
N PHE A 342 12.85 -17.75 -17.16
CA PHE A 342 13.83 -16.72 -17.51
C PHE A 342 13.95 -16.54 -19.02
N ILE A 343 14.01 -17.64 -19.79
CA ILE A 343 14.05 -17.58 -21.26
C ILE A 343 12.78 -16.93 -21.82
N LYS A 344 11.60 -17.33 -21.34
CA LYS A 344 10.31 -16.80 -21.78
C LYS A 344 10.18 -15.29 -21.54
N ASN A 345 10.79 -14.79 -20.47
CA ASN A 345 10.73 -13.39 -20.06
C ASN A 345 11.97 -12.58 -20.49
N ASN A 346 12.80 -13.11 -21.40
CA ASN A 346 14.03 -12.47 -21.88
C ASN A 346 14.99 -12.04 -20.76
N ILE A 347 15.04 -12.80 -19.65
CA ILE A 347 15.93 -12.55 -18.52
C ILE A 347 17.27 -13.23 -18.81
N VAL A 348 18.32 -12.44 -18.97
CA VAL A 348 19.65 -12.93 -19.42
C VAL A 348 20.62 -13.20 -18.29
N SER A 349 20.38 -12.65 -17.10
CA SER A 349 21.20 -12.90 -15.91
C SER A 349 20.39 -12.73 -14.63
N VAL A 350 20.70 -13.55 -13.62
CA VAL A 350 20.08 -13.49 -12.30
C VAL A 350 21.16 -13.47 -11.22
N PHE A 351 21.10 -12.48 -10.33
CA PHE A 351 22.00 -12.37 -9.18
C PHE A 351 21.21 -12.38 -7.88
N SER A 352 21.40 -13.37 -7.02
CA SER A 352 20.74 -13.42 -5.71
C SER A 352 21.74 -13.63 -4.59
N ARG A 353 21.62 -12.84 -3.52
CA ARG A 353 22.43 -13.01 -2.31
C ARG A 353 21.74 -13.98 -1.36
N LEU A 354 22.42 -15.09 -1.07
CA LEU A 354 21.91 -16.15 -0.22
C LEU A 354 22.01 -15.78 1.26
N ASN A 355 20.99 -16.15 2.03
CA ASN A 355 20.94 -15.88 3.46
C ASN A 355 21.62 -17.00 4.26
N PRO A 356 22.68 -16.75 5.02
CA PRO A 356 23.41 -17.82 5.72
C PRO A 356 22.58 -18.54 6.80
N PHE A 357 21.41 -18.02 7.17
CA PHE A 357 20.52 -18.60 8.18
C PHE A 357 19.24 -19.19 7.60
N MET A 358 18.97 -19.02 6.31
CA MET A 358 17.81 -19.67 5.67
C MET A 358 18.20 -21.09 5.26
N PRO A 359 17.41 -22.11 5.66
CA PRO A 359 17.67 -23.48 5.28
C PRO A 359 17.47 -23.69 3.77
N CYS A 360 17.76 -24.90 3.30
CA CYS A 360 17.43 -25.43 1.97
C CYS A 360 17.97 -24.71 0.73
N GLN A 361 18.54 -23.51 0.81
CA GLN A 361 19.06 -22.80 -0.37
C GLN A 361 20.10 -23.61 -1.16
N GLU A 362 20.99 -24.32 -0.46
CA GLU A 362 21.99 -25.21 -1.10
C GLU A 362 21.35 -26.40 -1.82
N ILE A 363 20.23 -26.90 -1.30
CA ILE A 363 19.47 -28.02 -1.89
C ILE A 363 18.68 -27.53 -3.11
N VAL A 364 17.96 -26.41 -2.95
CA VAL A 364 17.13 -25.79 -4.00
C VAL A 364 17.97 -25.37 -5.21
N LEU A 365 19.17 -24.85 -4.97
CA LEU A 365 20.08 -24.37 -6.02
C LEU A 365 21.19 -25.38 -6.36
N LYS A 366 21.07 -26.62 -5.90
CA LYS A 366 22.08 -27.65 -6.15
C LYS A 366 22.34 -27.79 -7.65
N ASN A 367 23.61 -27.65 -8.06
CA ASN A 367 24.03 -27.72 -9.46
C ASN A 367 23.36 -26.68 -10.40
N TYR A 368 22.77 -25.61 -9.87
CA TYR A 368 22.11 -24.57 -10.67
C TYR A 368 22.74 -23.20 -10.42
N GLY A 369 23.50 -22.73 -11.41
CA GLY A 369 24.27 -21.48 -11.32
C GLY A 369 25.61 -21.63 -10.59
N GLU A 370 26.23 -20.50 -10.26
CA GLU A 370 27.51 -20.43 -9.55
C GLU A 370 27.31 -19.71 -8.20
N THR A 371 27.75 -20.36 -7.12
CA THR A 371 27.72 -19.78 -5.77
C THR A 371 29.11 -19.32 -5.37
N VAL A 372 29.25 -18.02 -5.09
CA VAL A 372 30.52 -17.41 -4.68
C VAL A 372 30.48 -16.98 -3.22
N GLN A 373 31.48 -17.39 -2.44
CA GLN A 373 31.62 -16.97 -1.05
C GLN A 373 32.26 -15.57 -0.95
N HIS A 374 31.48 -14.58 -0.51
CA HIS A 374 31.92 -13.18 -0.41
C HIS A 374 32.57 -12.79 0.93
N GLY A 375 32.44 -13.61 1.99
CA GLY A 375 33.05 -13.35 3.28
C GLY A 375 32.35 -14.03 4.45
N LYS A 376 32.71 -13.62 5.67
CA LYS A 376 32.06 -14.06 6.91
C LYS A 376 31.08 -12.99 7.38
N VAL A 377 29.90 -13.42 7.79
CA VAL A 377 28.91 -12.55 8.44
C VAL A 377 29.14 -12.54 9.94
N VAL A 378 29.04 -11.37 10.56
CA VAL A 378 29.06 -11.22 12.02
C VAL A 378 27.63 -11.36 12.53
N ASN A 379 27.41 -12.24 13.50
CA ASN A 379 26.13 -12.41 14.16
C ASN A 379 26.29 -12.39 15.67
N ILE A 380 25.18 -12.14 16.36
CA ILE A 380 25.07 -12.24 17.81
C ILE A 380 23.90 -13.18 18.07
N ASP A 381 24.16 -14.29 18.75
CA ASP A 381 23.10 -15.18 19.20
C ASP A 381 22.37 -14.54 20.39
N ILE A 382 21.18 -14.02 20.11
CA ILE A 382 20.33 -13.35 21.10
C ILE A 382 19.53 -14.32 21.96
N THR A 383 19.64 -15.63 21.73
CA THR A 383 19.03 -16.68 22.57
C THR A 383 19.87 -16.97 23.82
N LEU A 384 21.17 -16.66 23.78
CA LEU A 384 22.08 -16.76 24.90
C LEU A 384 21.79 -15.68 25.95
N ASP A 385 22.18 -15.94 27.20
CA ASP A 385 22.11 -14.93 28.26
C ASP A 385 23.01 -13.72 27.94
N VAL A 386 22.61 -12.52 28.36
CA VAL A 386 23.32 -11.27 28.06
C VAL A 386 24.77 -11.29 28.56
N ASP A 387 25.04 -11.91 29.71
CA ASP A 387 26.42 -12.00 30.21
C ASP A 387 27.25 -12.99 29.40
N GLU A 388 26.63 -14.06 28.89
CA GLU A 388 27.26 -14.99 27.96
C GLU A 388 27.58 -14.34 26.61
N GLN A 389 26.62 -13.63 26.02
CA GLN A 389 26.83 -12.84 24.81
C GLN A 389 28.02 -11.89 24.97
N ARG A 390 28.07 -11.17 26.11
CA ARG A 390 29.13 -10.20 26.40
C ARG A 390 30.47 -10.86 26.66
N ARG A 391 30.53 -12.08 27.21
CA ARG A 391 31.81 -12.81 27.38
C ARG A 391 32.54 -12.97 26.04
N ASN A 392 31.80 -13.15 24.95
CA ASN A 392 32.35 -13.29 23.60
C ASN A 392 32.86 -11.98 22.97
N TYR A 393 32.59 -10.81 23.57
CA TYR A 393 33.10 -9.55 23.03
C TYR A 393 34.62 -9.45 23.21
N GLN A 394 35.30 -8.92 22.19
CA GLN A 394 36.72 -8.60 22.28
C GLN A 394 36.99 -7.64 23.45
N SER A 395 38.08 -7.84 24.19
CA SER A 395 38.43 -7.03 25.36
C SER A 395 38.47 -5.53 25.05
N ARG A 396 38.96 -5.16 23.86
CA ARG A 396 38.98 -3.76 23.40
C ARG A 396 37.56 -3.20 23.30
N LEU A 397 36.62 -3.92 22.67
CA LEU A 397 35.23 -3.50 22.53
C LEU A 397 34.56 -3.32 23.91
N LYS A 398 34.77 -4.27 24.83
CA LYS A 398 34.27 -4.17 26.21
C LYS A 398 34.71 -2.88 26.90
N THR A 399 35.99 -2.53 26.79
CA THR A 399 36.52 -1.29 27.36
C THR A 399 35.86 -0.05 26.76
N HIS A 400 35.68 0.00 25.43
CA HIS A 400 35.01 1.14 24.77
C HIS A 400 33.55 1.27 25.22
N VAL A 401 32.80 0.17 25.21
CA VAL A 401 31.40 0.16 25.66
C VAL A 401 31.27 0.63 27.11
N ASN A 402 32.12 0.14 28.01
CA ASN A 402 32.10 0.55 29.42
C ASN A 402 32.47 2.02 29.62
N LYS A 403 33.39 2.56 28.80
CA LYS A 403 33.71 4.00 28.80
C LYS A 403 32.51 4.81 28.31
N SER A 404 31.92 4.45 27.16
CA SER A 404 30.79 5.16 26.58
C SER A 404 29.57 5.20 27.50
N LYS A 405 29.25 4.09 28.20
CA LYS A 405 28.14 4.03 29.19
C LYS A 405 28.24 5.06 30.32
N LYS A 406 29.43 5.58 30.61
CA LYS A 406 29.59 6.66 31.60
C LYS A 406 29.04 7.98 31.07
N HIS A 407 29.20 8.25 29.78
CA HIS A 407 28.90 9.54 29.14
C HIS A 407 27.58 9.57 28.37
N CYS A 408 27.07 8.42 27.92
CA CYS A 408 25.82 8.35 27.16
C CYS A 408 24.78 7.41 27.78
N VAL A 409 23.51 7.66 27.46
CA VAL A 409 22.39 6.76 27.68
C VAL A 409 21.81 6.32 26.34
N VAL A 410 21.50 5.04 26.19
CA VAL A 410 20.84 4.51 25.00
C VAL A 410 19.38 4.29 25.31
N LYS A 411 18.50 4.75 24.42
CA LYS A 411 17.06 4.50 24.49
C LYS A 411 16.50 4.22 23.09
N GLU A 412 15.32 3.63 23.06
CA GLU A 412 14.50 3.59 21.84
C GLU A 412 14.01 5.00 21.50
N ALA A 413 14.01 5.34 20.21
CA ALA A 413 13.46 6.57 19.70
C ALA A 413 11.94 6.57 19.94
N ALA A 414 11.42 7.61 20.57
CA ALA A 414 10.01 7.67 20.97
C ALA A 414 9.28 8.88 20.39
N THR A 415 9.99 9.76 19.67
CA THR A 415 9.46 11.03 19.16
C THR A 415 9.89 11.21 17.71
N GLU A 416 9.14 12.00 16.93
CA GLU A 416 9.53 12.37 15.56
C GLU A 416 10.88 13.10 15.53
N GLN A 417 11.20 13.85 16.59
CA GLN A 417 12.50 14.50 16.73
C GLN A 417 13.63 13.47 16.89
N ASP A 418 13.43 12.41 17.68
CA ASP A 418 14.45 11.35 17.85
C ASP A 418 14.74 10.65 16.50
N ILE A 419 13.73 10.50 15.63
CA ILE A 419 13.90 9.95 14.28
C ILE A 419 14.62 10.94 13.36
N THR A 420 14.24 12.21 13.41
CA THR A 420 14.88 13.29 12.63
C THR A 420 16.37 13.38 12.97
N ASP A 421 16.71 13.40 14.26
CA ASP A 421 18.10 13.39 14.74
C ASP A 421 18.89 12.21 14.18
N PHE A 422 18.29 11.01 14.14
CA PHE A 422 18.93 9.81 13.60
C PHE A 422 19.19 9.92 12.09
N VAL A 423 18.23 10.44 11.32
CA VAL A 423 18.38 10.63 9.87
C VAL A 423 19.51 11.62 9.56
N GLU A 424 19.57 12.73 10.29
CA GLU A 424 20.67 13.70 10.16
C GLU A 424 22.03 13.08 10.45
N ILE A 425 22.14 12.33 11.55
CA ILE A 425 23.37 11.62 11.94
C ILE A 425 23.78 10.60 10.88
N TYR A 426 22.81 9.89 10.29
CA TYR A 426 23.08 8.96 9.22
C TYR A 426 23.67 9.65 7.99
N HIS A 427 23.09 10.77 7.55
CA HIS A 427 23.60 11.56 6.42
C HIS A 427 25.00 12.14 6.70
N GLU A 428 25.24 12.66 7.91
CA GLU A 428 26.57 13.11 8.33
C GLU A 428 27.60 11.98 8.23
N ASN A 429 27.24 10.79 8.72
CA ASN A 429 28.11 9.61 8.67
C ASN A 429 28.39 9.17 7.22
N MET A 430 27.40 9.18 6.32
CA MET A 430 27.57 8.86 4.91
C MET A 430 28.51 9.85 4.20
N GLY A 431 28.39 11.14 4.52
CA GLY A 431 29.33 12.18 4.07
C GLY A 431 30.76 11.91 4.54
N ARG A 432 30.92 11.56 5.81
CA ARG A 432 32.22 11.26 6.42
C ARG A 432 32.95 10.08 5.77
N VAL A 433 32.24 8.98 5.51
CA VAL A 433 32.86 7.78 4.91
C VAL A 433 32.97 7.87 3.38
N ASN A 434 32.62 9.02 2.79
CA ASN A 434 32.56 9.24 1.34
C ASN A 434 31.76 8.13 0.64
N ALA A 435 30.57 7.83 1.18
CA ALA A 435 29.72 6.77 0.67
C ALA A 435 29.29 7.05 -0.78
N LYS A 436 29.01 5.98 -1.54
CA LYS A 436 28.43 6.10 -2.88
C LYS A 436 27.04 6.73 -2.82
N LYS A 437 26.63 7.44 -3.88
CA LYS A 437 25.35 8.18 -3.94
C LYS A 437 24.11 7.36 -3.57
N TYR A 438 24.07 6.07 -3.90
CA TYR A 438 22.92 5.21 -3.61
C TYR A 438 22.73 4.89 -2.11
N TYR A 439 23.70 5.21 -1.24
CA TYR A 439 23.55 5.14 0.22
C TYR A 439 22.93 6.40 0.83
N TYR A 440 22.67 7.45 0.05
CA TYR A 440 22.00 8.65 0.53
C TYR A 440 20.49 8.49 0.40
N PHE A 441 19.89 7.82 1.37
CA PHE A 441 18.44 7.61 1.41
C PHE A 441 17.70 8.90 1.79
N GLY A 442 16.60 9.22 1.09
CA GLY A 442 15.72 10.34 1.45
C GLY A 442 14.80 10.03 2.64
N GLU A 443 14.15 11.05 3.21
CA GLU A 443 13.24 10.87 4.37
C GLU A 443 12.16 9.81 4.16
N GLU A 444 11.61 9.72 2.94
CA GLU A 444 10.57 8.76 2.59
C GLU A 444 11.03 7.30 2.74
N TYR A 445 12.32 7.01 2.53
CA TYR A 445 12.89 5.70 2.79
C TYR A 445 12.75 5.33 4.27
N PHE A 446 13.17 6.23 5.16
CA PHE A 446 13.10 6.00 6.61
C PHE A 446 11.66 5.84 7.07
N LYS A 447 10.74 6.70 6.59
CA LYS A 447 9.31 6.60 6.92
C LYS A 447 8.70 5.27 6.47
N LYS A 448 9.03 4.79 5.26
CA LYS A 448 8.54 3.50 4.75
C LYS A 448 9.05 2.32 5.57
N ILE A 449 10.33 2.31 5.92
CA ILE A 449 10.91 1.24 6.76
C ILE A 449 10.34 1.28 8.19
N ILE A 450 10.20 2.47 8.79
CA ILE A 450 9.68 2.61 10.16
C ILE A 450 8.21 2.21 10.26
N ASN A 451 7.39 2.56 9.26
CA ASN A 451 5.95 2.33 9.25
C ASN A 451 5.53 1.05 8.51
N SER A 452 6.49 0.20 8.12
CA SER A 452 6.24 -1.08 7.44
C SER A 452 5.34 -1.97 8.30
N SER A 453 4.40 -2.66 7.64
CA SER A 453 3.59 -3.68 8.31
C SER A 453 4.22 -5.06 8.28
N ASP A 454 5.24 -5.27 7.43
CA ASP A 454 5.84 -6.57 7.18
C ASP A 454 6.89 -6.96 8.24
N PHE A 455 7.38 -5.97 9.01
CA PHE A 455 8.43 -6.17 10.00
C PHE A 455 8.40 -5.06 11.06
N LYS A 456 9.00 -5.32 12.23
CA LYS A 456 9.13 -4.34 13.29
C LYS A 456 10.46 -3.59 13.17
N THR A 457 10.40 -2.27 13.12
CA THR A 457 11.59 -1.42 13.13
C THR A 457 11.88 -0.87 14.52
N LEU A 458 13.12 -0.97 14.97
CA LEU A 458 13.64 -0.41 16.22
C LEU A 458 14.72 0.61 15.90
N VAL A 459 14.51 1.86 16.30
CA VAL A 459 15.55 2.90 16.21
C VAL A 459 16.08 3.15 17.61
N LEU A 460 17.36 2.84 17.83
CA LEU A 460 18.05 3.11 19.09
C LEU A 460 18.92 4.35 18.93
N ILE A 461 18.80 5.29 19.85
CA ILE A 461 19.61 6.51 19.87
C ILE A 461 20.42 6.61 21.17
N ALA A 462 21.65 7.07 21.04
CA ALA A 462 22.53 7.40 22.16
C ALA A 462 22.49 8.90 22.41
N LYS A 463 22.07 9.30 23.62
CA LYS A 463 22.11 10.69 24.08
C LYS A 463 23.24 10.90 25.07
N GLU A 464 23.98 11.99 24.90
CA GLU A 464 24.97 12.42 25.89
C GLU A 464 24.27 12.85 27.18
N LYS A 465 24.79 12.42 28.33
CA LYS A 465 24.16 12.68 29.63
C LYS A 465 24.23 14.16 30.06
N GLU A 466 25.29 14.86 29.68
CA GLU A 466 25.52 16.24 30.09
C GLU A 466 24.68 17.23 29.28
N THR A 467 24.63 17.05 27.95
CA THR A 467 23.92 17.99 27.06
C THR A 467 22.54 17.51 26.64
N GLY A 468 22.24 16.23 26.79
CA GLY A 468 21.00 15.61 26.27
C GLY A 468 20.94 15.47 24.75
N LYS A 469 22.02 15.83 24.03
CA LYS A 469 22.06 15.75 22.56
C LYS A 469 22.19 14.32 22.07
N THR A 470 21.54 14.03 20.94
CA THR A 470 21.71 12.77 20.22
C THR A 470 23.06 12.76 19.50
N ILE A 471 23.92 11.80 19.83
CA ILE A 471 25.31 11.69 19.34
C ILE A 471 25.53 10.47 18.44
N ALA A 472 24.66 9.47 18.52
CA ALA A 472 24.68 8.31 17.63
C ALA A 472 23.29 7.69 17.55
N GLY A 473 23.06 6.90 16.51
CA GLY A 473 21.87 6.07 16.42
C GLY A 473 22.03 4.91 15.46
N SER A 474 21.20 3.90 15.64
CA SER A 474 21.18 2.67 14.85
C SER A 474 19.75 2.21 14.64
N MET A 475 19.46 1.74 13.44
CA MET A 475 18.20 1.12 13.06
C MET A 475 18.38 -0.40 12.97
N PHE A 476 17.49 -1.12 13.64
CA PHE A 476 17.38 -2.57 13.61
C PHE A 476 16.02 -2.97 13.08
N ILE A 477 15.97 -4.04 12.29
CA ILE A 477 14.73 -4.60 11.76
C ILE A 477 14.54 -6.00 12.33
N VAL A 478 13.37 -6.23 12.92
CA VAL A 478 13.00 -7.49 13.58
C VAL A 478 11.96 -8.20 12.72
N THR A 479 12.25 -9.44 12.33
CA THR A 479 11.34 -10.30 11.56
C THR A 479 11.50 -11.72 12.03
N ASN A 480 10.39 -12.36 12.42
CA ASN A 480 10.41 -13.67 13.06
C ASN A 480 11.41 -13.70 14.22
N ASN A 481 12.40 -14.60 14.17
CA ASN A 481 13.43 -14.76 15.19
C ASN A 481 14.76 -14.09 14.82
N ILE A 482 14.76 -13.20 13.82
CA ILE A 482 15.96 -12.56 13.27
C ILE A 482 15.91 -11.06 13.53
N VAL A 483 17.03 -10.50 13.99
CA VAL A 483 17.23 -9.07 14.12
C VAL A 483 18.38 -8.66 13.21
N GLN A 484 18.07 -7.81 12.23
CA GLN A 484 19.05 -7.30 11.28
C GLN A 484 19.47 -5.89 11.65
N TYR A 485 20.79 -5.67 11.66
CA TYR A 485 21.36 -4.33 11.73
C TYR A 485 21.29 -3.70 10.33
N HIS A 486 20.54 -2.60 10.21
CA HIS A 486 20.24 -2.01 8.90
C HIS A 486 21.08 -0.77 8.62
N LEU A 487 20.95 0.27 9.45
CA LEU A 487 21.64 1.56 9.29
C LEU A 487 22.18 2.05 10.62
N SER A 488 23.29 2.78 10.61
CA SER A 488 23.71 3.58 11.77
C SER A 488 24.53 4.79 11.38
N GLY A 489 24.70 5.67 12.36
CA GLY A 489 25.68 6.74 12.30
C GLY A 489 26.08 7.21 13.69
N SER A 490 27.17 7.96 13.72
CA SER A 490 27.62 8.72 14.89
C SER A 490 28.13 10.08 14.44
N LYS A 491 27.90 11.10 15.27
CA LYS A 491 28.46 12.43 15.07
C LYS A 491 29.98 12.40 15.26
N ASN A 492 30.65 13.43 14.72
CA ASN A 492 32.09 13.60 14.89
C ASN A 492 32.51 14.15 16.26
N GLU A 493 31.62 14.91 16.92
CA GLU A 493 31.89 15.58 18.20
C GLU A 493 31.73 14.66 19.41
#